data_AF-A0A848LF77-F1
#
_entry.id   AF-A0A848LF77-F1
#
_cell.length_a   1.000
_cell.length_b   1.000
_cell.length_c   1.000
_cell.angle_alpha   90.00
_cell.angle_beta   90.00
_cell.angle_gamma   90.00
#
_symmetry.space_group_name_H-M   'P 1'
#
loop_
_entity.id
_entity.type
_entity.pdbx_description
1 polymer ?
#
loop_
_entity_poly.entity_id
_entity_poly.type
_entity_poly.pdbx_seq_one_letter_code
_entity_poly.pdbx_strand_id
1 'polypeptide(L)'
;MSARRLPFNNCRCHQITNTLLAWTTSAAPGVNKDVLAVRVDAGGNVLEDTPITVETVDDRFHIQVTATFDGTDFWLAWEQTTATEGYPELEFQSDVSGARVRTDGTVKDTGVRVFSAPERDPVLISNGNGRVTVFYPAFVTEPDVMNLRIQGRAISGPGAASTEVGAPPPAAAR
;
A
#
# COMPACT_ATOMS: atom_id res chain seq x y z
N MET A 1 -31.06 13.12 41.18
CA MET A 1 -30.67 12.79 39.79
C MET A 1 -29.16 12.65 39.76
N SER A 2 -28.64 11.43 39.65
CA SER A 2 -27.21 11.14 39.67
C SER A 2 -26.73 10.89 38.25
N ALA A 3 -25.90 11.79 37.70
CA ALA A 3 -25.29 11.60 36.39
C ALA A 3 -24.18 10.54 36.51
N ARG A 4 -24.44 9.36 35.97
CA ARG A 4 -23.46 8.27 35.82
C ARG A 4 -22.49 8.69 34.70
N ARG A 5 -21.26 9.08 35.04
CA ARG A 5 -20.17 9.16 34.05
C ARG A 5 -19.82 7.73 33.63
N LEU A 6 -20.01 7.41 32.36
CA LEU A 6 -19.45 6.20 31.76
C LEU A 6 -17.93 6.39 31.63
N PRO A 7 -17.10 5.43 32.05
CA PRO A 7 -15.68 5.50 31.78
C PRO A 7 -15.46 5.18 30.30
N PHE A 8 -15.16 6.20 29.50
CA PHE A 8 -14.52 6.02 28.20
C PHE A 8 -13.04 5.64 28.41
N ASN A 9 -12.79 4.47 29.03
CA ASN A 9 -11.47 3.87 29.14
C ASN A 9 -11.37 2.76 28.09
N ASN A 10 -10.89 3.12 26.89
CA ASN A 10 -10.00 2.31 26.04
C ASN A 10 -9.82 2.89 24.63
N CYS A 11 -9.83 4.22 24.46
CA CYS A 11 -9.08 4.78 23.33
C CYS A 11 -7.60 4.63 23.66
N ARG A 12 -6.98 3.53 23.24
CA ARG A 12 -5.52 3.52 23.06
C ARG A 12 -5.24 4.51 21.94
N CYS A 13 -5.03 5.79 22.27
CA CYS A 13 -4.30 6.69 21.39
C CYS A 13 -2.93 6.05 21.22
N HIS A 14 -2.75 5.34 20.10
CA HIS A 14 -1.48 4.75 19.74
C HIS A 14 -0.43 5.87 19.84
N GLN A 15 0.52 5.73 20.77
CA GLN A 15 1.57 6.72 21.03
C GLN A 15 2.60 6.66 19.90
N ILE A 16 2.15 6.89 18.68
CA ILE A 16 3.05 7.19 17.58
C ILE A 16 3.64 8.57 17.89
N THR A 17 4.96 8.64 17.95
CA THR A 17 5.69 9.91 18.03
C THR A 17 6.17 10.38 16.66
N ASN A 18 6.00 9.56 15.61
CA ASN A 18 6.48 9.82 14.26
C ASN A 18 5.50 9.41 13.14
N THR A 19 5.49 10.19 12.06
CA THR A 19 4.78 9.89 10.80
C THR A 19 5.79 9.47 9.75
N LEU A 20 5.39 8.68 8.74
CA LEU A 20 6.24 8.34 7.60
C LEU A 20 5.85 9.16 6.37
N LEU A 21 6.82 9.80 5.73
CA LEU A 21 6.70 10.38 4.40
C LEU A 21 7.41 9.48 3.39
N ALA A 22 6.76 9.14 2.28
CA ALA A 22 7.33 8.29 1.23
C ALA A 22 7.22 8.97 -0.15
N TRP A 23 8.22 8.73 -1.01
CA TRP A 23 8.28 9.29 -2.37
C TRP A 23 9.11 8.42 -3.32
N THR A 24 9.12 8.78 -4.60
CA THR A 24 9.93 8.15 -5.64
C THR A 24 11.04 9.08 -6.14
N THR A 25 12.23 8.57 -6.48
CA THR A 25 13.45 9.39 -6.73
C THR A 25 13.45 10.26 -7.99
N SER A 26 12.66 9.97 -9.04
CA SER A 26 12.66 10.78 -10.28
C SER A 26 11.26 11.19 -10.76
N ALA A 27 11.14 12.41 -11.30
CA ALA A 27 9.92 12.89 -11.96
C ALA A 27 9.92 12.64 -13.48
N ALA A 28 11.06 12.23 -14.05
CA ALA A 28 11.20 11.99 -15.48
C ALA A 28 10.36 10.78 -15.92
N PRO A 29 9.53 10.91 -16.98
CA PRO A 29 8.84 9.77 -17.58
C PRO A 29 9.85 8.74 -18.10
N GLY A 30 9.57 7.45 -17.91
CA GLY A 30 10.40 6.37 -18.44
C GLY A 30 11.76 6.18 -17.74
N VAL A 31 11.96 6.77 -16.56
CA VAL A 31 13.13 6.50 -15.71
C VAL A 31 12.72 5.72 -14.48
N ASN A 32 13.48 4.66 -14.24
CA ASN A 32 13.45 3.79 -13.07
C ASN A 32 13.52 4.64 -11.78
N LYS A 33 12.64 4.37 -10.80
CA LYS A 33 12.51 5.15 -9.57
C LYS A 33 12.62 4.25 -8.33
N ASP A 34 13.48 4.62 -7.40
CA ASP A 34 13.51 3.99 -6.08
C ASP A 34 12.30 4.47 -5.27
N VAL A 35 11.86 3.65 -4.32
CA VAL A 35 10.92 4.06 -3.28
C VAL A 35 11.72 4.42 -2.05
N LEU A 36 11.60 5.68 -1.62
CA LEU A 36 12.28 6.23 -0.44
C LEU A 36 11.27 6.65 0.61
N ALA A 37 11.72 6.71 1.87
CA ALA A 37 10.93 7.24 2.96
C ALA A 37 11.79 7.95 4.03
N VAL A 38 11.15 8.82 4.82
CA VAL A 38 11.68 9.32 6.10
C VAL A 38 10.59 9.31 7.15
N ARG A 39 10.99 9.15 8.41
CA ARG A 39 10.15 9.41 9.56
C ARG A 39 10.28 10.87 9.96
N VAL A 40 9.17 11.45 10.36
CA VAL A 40 9.05 12.83 10.80
C VAL A 40 8.42 12.83 12.18
N ASP A 41 9.04 13.49 13.16
CA ASP A 41 8.47 13.58 14.50
C ASP A 41 7.22 14.50 14.55
N ALA A 42 6.56 14.55 15.71
CA ALA A 42 5.40 15.43 15.93
C ALA A 42 5.71 16.93 15.77
N GLY A 43 6.98 17.33 15.84
CA GLY A 43 7.45 18.69 15.60
C GLY A 43 7.74 18.99 14.12
N GLY A 44 7.63 18.00 13.23
CA GLY A 44 7.98 18.16 11.82
C GLY A 44 9.46 17.93 11.52
N ASN A 45 10.27 17.48 12.48
CA ASN A 45 11.68 17.21 12.24
C ASN A 45 11.86 15.85 11.58
N VAL A 46 12.67 15.81 10.52
CA VAL A 46 13.10 14.56 9.88
C VAL A 46 14.03 13.81 10.85
N LEU A 47 13.75 12.52 11.06
CA LEU A 47 14.48 11.68 12.00
C LEU A 47 15.70 10.99 11.39
N GLU A 48 15.77 10.89 10.07
CA GLU A 48 16.91 10.30 9.37
C GLU A 48 17.78 11.35 8.67
N ASP A 49 19.10 11.25 8.88
CA ASP A 49 20.09 12.04 8.12
C ASP A 49 20.16 11.61 6.64
N THR A 50 19.80 10.36 6.34
CA THR A 50 19.74 9.80 4.98
C THR A 50 18.40 9.08 4.80
N PRO A 51 17.67 9.34 3.70
CA PRO A 51 16.40 8.65 3.45
C PRO A 51 16.51 7.13 3.53
N ILE A 52 15.48 6.51 4.08
CA ILE A 52 15.31 5.07 4.11
C ILE A 52 15.01 4.60 2.68
N THR A 53 15.87 3.76 2.13
CA THR A 53 15.59 3.07 0.87
C THR A 53 14.64 1.90 1.14
N VAL A 54 13.40 2.02 0.67
CA VAL A 54 12.35 1.00 0.85
C VAL A 54 12.47 -0.08 -0.21
N GLU A 55 12.59 0.33 -1.47
CA GLU A 55 12.80 -0.57 -2.60
C GLU A 55 13.74 0.13 -3.59
N THR A 56 14.84 -0.54 -3.94
CA THR A 56 15.77 -0.09 -4.98
C THR A 56 15.20 -0.40 -6.34
N VAL A 57 15.45 0.49 -7.29
CA VAL A 57 15.02 0.25 -8.64
C VAL A 57 15.88 -0.80 -9.36
N ASP A 58 15.23 -1.60 -10.20
CA ASP A 58 15.84 -2.56 -11.11
C ASP A 58 15.43 -2.27 -12.56
N ASP A 59 14.90 -3.23 -13.31
CA ASP A 59 14.32 -3.08 -14.64
C ASP A 59 12.83 -2.63 -14.62
N ARG A 60 12.30 -2.34 -13.43
CA ARG A 60 10.92 -1.92 -13.18
C ARG A 60 10.84 -0.46 -12.76
N PHE A 61 9.71 0.17 -13.08
CA PHE A 61 9.37 1.52 -12.63
C PHE A 61 8.48 1.46 -11.40
N HIS A 62 8.78 2.26 -10.38
CA HIS A 62 7.92 2.44 -9.21
C HIS A 62 7.25 3.81 -9.25
N ILE A 63 5.91 3.87 -9.22
CA ILE A 63 5.15 5.13 -9.23
C ILE A 63 4.01 5.08 -8.21
N GLN A 64 3.45 6.26 -7.92
CA GLN A 64 2.26 6.41 -7.07
C GLN A 64 2.37 5.72 -5.70
N VAL A 65 3.44 6.05 -4.97
CA VAL A 65 3.61 5.53 -3.62
C VAL A 65 2.53 6.08 -2.68
N THR A 66 1.96 5.19 -1.88
CA THR A 66 1.02 5.50 -0.81
C THR A 66 1.44 4.80 0.48
N ALA A 67 1.02 5.31 1.63
CA ALA A 67 1.35 4.73 2.93
C ALA A 67 0.21 4.81 3.93
N THR A 68 0.14 3.85 4.85
CA THR A 68 -0.74 3.87 6.03
C THR A 68 -0.04 3.25 7.23
N PHE A 69 -0.57 3.44 8.44
CA PHE A 69 -0.04 2.81 9.64
C PHE A 69 -1.03 1.81 10.22
N ASP A 70 -0.60 0.57 10.43
CA ASP A 70 -1.50 -0.49 10.89
C ASP A 70 -1.71 -0.53 12.40
N GLY A 71 -0.98 0.24 13.21
CA GLY A 71 -0.95 0.04 14.66
C GLY A 71 0.36 -0.57 15.16
N THR A 72 1.26 -0.98 14.26
CA THR A 72 2.57 -1.58 14.56
C THR A 72 3.64 -1.18 13.55
N ASP A 73 3.35 -1.32 12.26
CA ASP A 73 4.26 -1.01 11.14
C ASP A 73 3.58 -0.01 10.18
N PHE A 74 4.39 0.81 9.50
CA PHE A 74 3.96 1.53 8.30
C PHE A 74 3.89 0.56 7.14
N TRP A 75 2.79 0.58 6.41
CA TRP A 75 2.59 -0.16 5.16
C TRP A 75 2.70 0.81 4.00
N LEU A 76 3.49 0.44 3.00
CA LEU A 76 3.63 1.18 1.76
C LEU A 76 3.17 0.31 0.60
N ALA A 77 2.54 0.94 -0.39
CA ALA A 77 2.24 0.33 -1.68
C ALA A 77 2.60 1.29 -2.81
N TRP A 78 2.95 0.75 -3.97
CA TRP A 78 3.26 1.50 -5.18
C TRP A 78 2.88 0.67 -6.40
N GLU A 79 2.62 1.33 -7.52
CA GLU A 79 2.58 0.66 -8.80
C GLU A 79 4.00 0.26 -9.22
N GLN A 80 4.13 -0.97 -9.69
CA GLN A 80 5.33 -1.51 -10.28
C GLN A 80 5.00 -1.95 -11.70
N THR A 81 5.60 -1.28 -12.69
CA THR A 81 5.45 -1.64 -14.10
C THR A 81 6.80 -2.02 -14.70
N THR A 82 6.83 -3.04 -15.53
CA THR A 82 8.02 -3.42 -16.29
C THR A 82 8.22 -2.47 -17.48
N ALA A 83 9.47 -2.14 -17.78
CA ALA A 83 9.85 -1.43 -18.99
C ALA A 83 9.88 -2.41 -20.17
N THR A 84 8.73 -2.84 -20.70
CA THR A 84 8.77 -3.58 -21.97
C THR A 84 9.07 -2.60 -23.10
N GLU A 85 10.27 -2.69 -23.68
CA GLU A 85 10.62 -1.98 -24.91
C GLU A 85 9.55 -2.26 -25.99
N GLY A 86 8.85 -1.22 -26.45
CA GLY A 86 8.13 -1.26 -27.73
C GLY A 86 6.61 -1.03 -27.73
N TYR A 87 5.92 -0.91 -26.60
CA TYR A 87 4.47 -0.63 -26.61
C TYR A 87 4.03 0.39 -25.54
N PRO A 88 4.10 1.70 -25.83
CA PRO A 88 3.89 2.72 -24.81
C PRO A 88 2.43 2.96 -24.38
N GLU A 89 1.41 2.35 -24.99
CA GLU A 89 0.03 2.88 -24.81
C GLU A 89 -1.08 1.86 -24.54
N LEU A 90 -0.87 0.54 -24.61
CA LEU A 90 -2.01 -0.40 -24.51
C LEU A 90 -1.95 -1.50 -23.45
N GLU A 91 -0.81 -1.80 -22.83
CA GLU A 91 -0.77 -2.83 -21.77
C GLU A 91 0.35 -2.55 -20.75
N PHE A 92 0.27 -1.46 -19.98
CA PHE A 92 1.07 -1.42 -18.75
C PHE A 92 0.50 -2.49 -17.82
N GLN A 93 1.16 -3.64 -17.78
CA GLN A 93 0.99 -4.63 -16.73
C GLN A 93 1.61 -4.04 -15.45
N SER A 94 0.88 -3.10 -14.84
CA SER A 94 1.20 -2.61 -13.50
C SER A 94 0.69 -3.64 -12.49
N ASP A 95 1.60 -4.14 -11.66
CA ASP A 95 1.24 -4.79 -10.41
C ASP A 95 1.32 -3.77 -9.29
N VAL A 96 0.52 -3.97 -8.24
CA VAL A 96 0.76 -3.27 -6.97
C VAL A 96 1.80 -4.05 -6.19
N SER A 97 2.91 -3.39 -5.87
CA SER A 97 3.96 -3.87 -4.96
C SER A 97 3.90 -3.10 -3.64
N GLY A 98 4.63 -3.56 -2.63
CA GLY A 98 4.62 -2.90 -1.33
C GLY A 98 5.57 -3.54 -0.32
N ALA A 99 5.82 -2.81 0.75
CA ALA A 99 6.72 -3.21 1.84
C ALA A 99 6.23 -2.63 3.17
N ARG A 100 6.86 -3.08 4.27
CA ARG A 100 6.64 -2.52 5.60
C ARG A 100 7.86 -1.77 6.10
N VAL A 101 7.63 -0.67 6.80
CA VAL A 101 8.67 0.07 7.53
C VAL A 101 8.27 0.12 9.00
N ARG A 102 9.16 -0.29 9.90
CA ARG A 102 8.92 -0.18 11.34
C ARG A 102 8.93 1.26 11.83
N THR A 103 8.37 1.45 13.03
CA THR A 103 8.52 2.72 13.77
C THR A 103 9.96 3.07 14.10
N ASP A 104 10.90 2.13 14.05
CA ASP A 104 12.35 2.33 14.20
C ASP A 104 13.08 2.61 12.88
N GLY A 105 12.37 2.61 11.74
CA GLY A 105 12.93 2.85 10.40
C GLY A 105 13.39 1.58 9.68
N THR A 106 13.35 0.41 10.32
CA THR A 106 13.75 -0.86 9.69
C THR A 106 12.73 -1.28 8.62
N VAL A 107 13.21 -1.48 7.39
CA VAL A 107 12.38 -2.03 6.30
C VAL A 107 12.23 -3.55 6.45
N LYS A 108 11.05 -4.07 6.16
CA LYS A 108 10.76 -5.50 6.05
C LYS A 108 9.90 -5.80 4.83
N ASP A 109 9.92 -7.07 4.46
CA ASP A 109 9.21 -7.62 3.31
C ASP A 109 9.61 -6.99 1.97
N THR A 110 10.85 -6.49 1.87
CA THR A 110 11.47 -5.95 0.64
C THR A 110 11.68 -7.03 -0.41
N GLY A 111 11.51 -6.72 -1.70
CA GLY A 111 11.73 -7.67 -2.80
C GLY A 111 10.83 -8.93 -2.81
N VAL A 112 9.93 -9.07 -1.83
CA VAL A 112 8.89 -10.09 -1.80
C VAL A 112 7.61 -9.42 -2.30
N ARG A 113 6.94 -10.01 -3.29
CA ARG A 113 5.55 -9.64 -3.65
C ARG A 113 4.65 -9.88 -2.43
N VAL A 114 4.59 -8.92 -1.51
CA VAL A 114 3.57 -8.87 -0.45
C VAL A 114 2.20 -8.66 -1.08
N PHE A 115 2.20 -7.97 -2.23
CA PHE A 115 1.07 -7.69 -3.06
C PHE A 115 1.35 -8.25 -4.47
N SER A 116 0.45 -9.10 -4.93
CA SER A 116 0.33 -9.51 -6.33
C SER A 116 -1.14 -9.35 -6.70
N ALA A 117 -1.65 -8.14 -6.46
CA ALA A 117 -2.94 -7.72 -6.96
C ALA A 117 -2.64 -6.92 -8.22
N PRO A 118 -3.24 -7.27 -9.36
CA PRO A 118 -3.07 -6.45 -10.56
C PRO A 118 -3.56 -5.04 -10.24
N GLU A 119 -3.14 -4.04 -11.02
CA GLU A 119 -3.77 -2.72 -11.19
C GLU A 119 -3.03 -1.50 -10.62
N ARG A 120 -3.64 -0.33 -10.86
CA ARG A 120 -3.09 1.02 -10.75
C ARG A 120 -3.62 1.74 -9.52
N ASP A 121 -3.07 2.90 -9.21
CA ASP A 121 -3.62 3.84 -8.20
C ASP A 121 -3.99 3.19 -6.85
N PRO A 122 -3.06 2.44 -6.20
CA PRO A 122 -3.36 1.79 -4.94
C PRO A 122 -3.62 2.82 -3.84
N VAL A 123 -4.65 2.58 -3.03
CA VAL A 123 -4.92 3.31 -1.80
C VAL A 123 -4.96 2.35 -0.62
N LEU A 124 -4.12 2.59 0.38
CA LEU A 124 -4.09 1.81 1.61
C LEU A 124 -4.92 2.48 2.71
N ILE A 125 -5.78 1.70 3.36
CA ILE A 125 -6.57 2.14 4.51
C ILE A 125 -6.36 1.15 5.66
N SER A 126 -6.11 1.66 6.85
CA SER A 126 -5.88 0.88 8.06
C SER A 126 -6.98 1.11 9.09
N ASN A 127 -7.29 0.07 9.88
CA ASN A 127 -8.13 0.22 11.07
C ASN A 127 -7.33 0.52 12.36
N GLY A 128 -6.00 0.66 12.27
CA GLY A 128 -5.10 0.93 13.39
C GLY A 128 -4.85 -0.24 14.34
N ASN A 129 -5.34 -1.45 14.00
CA ASN A 129 -5.23 -2.66 14.82
C ASN A 129 -4.71 -3.89 14.01
N GLY A 130 -3.72 -3.67 13.16
CA GLY A 130 -3.02 -4.68 12.35
C GLY A 130 -3.73 -5.08 11.06
N ARG A 131 -4.86 -4.46 10.71
CA ARG A 131 -5.60 -4.74 9.48
C ARG A 131 -5.50 -3.57 8.52
N VAL A 132 -5.04 -3.87 7.31
CA VAL A 132 -4.96 -2.94 6.18
C VAL A 132 -5.88 -3.45 5.07
N THR A 133 -6.46 -2.56 4.29
CA THR A 133 -7.20 -2.87 3.06
C THR A 133 -6.59 -2.05 1.94
N VAL A 134 -6.29 -2.68 0.82
CA VAL A 134 -5.89 -2.00 -0.43
C VAL A 134 -7.12 -1.84 -1.31
N PHE A 135 -7.33 -0.64 -1.83
CA PHE A 135 -8.31 -0.32 -2.87
C PHE A 135 -7.59 0.06 -4.15
N TYR A 136 -8.10 -0.40 -5.29
CA TYR A 136 -7.42 -0.30 -6.57
C TYR A 136 -8.41 -0.47 -7.74
N PRO A 137 -8.28 0.27 -8.86
CA PRO A 137 -9.11 0.13 -10.07
C PRO A 137 -8.75 -1.06 -10.97
N ALA A 138 -9.66 -2.02 -11.07
CA ALA A 138 -9.56 -3.24 -11.88
C ALA A 138 -10.28 -3.16 -13.19
N PHE A 139 -9.63 -3.54 -14.29
CA PHE A 139 -10.36 -3.87 -15.50
C PHE A 139 -10.97 -5.27 -15.36
N VAL A 140 -12.29 -5.33 -15.20
CA VAL A 140 -13.02 -6.59 -15.03
C VAL A 140 -13.59 -7.02 -16.38
N THR A 141 -13.33 -8.27 -16.75
CA THR A 141 -13.80 -8.91 -17.99
C THR A 141 -14.79 -10.03 -17.68
N GLU A 142 -15.99 -9.65 -17.24
CA GLU A 142 -17.13 -10.56 -17.10
C GLU A 142 -17.96 -10.55 -18.39
N PRO A 143 -18.66 -11.66 -18.74
CA PRO A 143 -19.63 -11.63 -19.82
C PRO A 143 -20.63 -10.48 -19.57
N ASP A 144 -20.78 -9.60 -20.55
CA ASP A 144 -21.64 -8.41 -20.53
C ASP A 144 -21.17 -7.20 -19.70
N VAL A 145 -20.01 -7.26 -19.05
CA VAL A 145 -19.42 -6.08 -18.39
C VAL A 145 -17.91 -5.97 -18.63
N MET A 146 -17.53 -4.96 -19.41
CA MET A 146 -16.14 -4.58 -19.68
C MET A 146 -15.89 -3.15 -19.19
N ASN A 147 -15.54 -2.99 -17.91
CA ASN A 147 -15.29 -1.68 -17.33
C ASN A 147 -14.25 -1.71 -16.20
N LEU A 148 -13.71 -0.53 -15.88
CA LEU A 148 -12.94 -0.33 -14.65
C LEU A 148 -13.87 -0.35 -13.43
N ARG A 149 -13.52 -1.13 -12.42
CA ARG A 149 -14.22 -1.23 -11.13
C ARG A 149 -13.25 -1.03 -9.99
N ILE A 150 -13.70 -0.43 -8.90
CA ILE A 150 -12.88 -0.36 -7.69
C ILE A 150 -12.99 -1.69 -6.96
N GLN A 151 -11.85 -2.34 -6.73
CA GLN A 151 -11.71 -3.54 -5.93
C GLN A 151 -11.16 -3.20 -4.55
N GLY A 152 -11.37 -4.11 -3.59
CA GLY A 152 -10.88 -3.98 -2.23
C GLY A 152 -10.40 -5.32 -1.69
N ARG A 153 -9.18 -5.36 -1.13
CA ARG A 153 -8.62 -6.60 -0.56
C ARG A 153 -8.06 -6.35 0.82
N ALA A 154 -8.54 -7.12 1.81
CA ALA A 154 -8.03 -7.04 3.17
C ALA A 154 -6.70 -7.80 3.30
N ILE A 155 -5.79 -7.24 4.09
CA ILE A 155 -4.45 -7.73 4.33
C ILE A 155 -4.22 -7.76 5.84
N SER A 156 -3.66 -8.86 6.34
CA SER A 156 -3.35 -9.03 7.76
C SER A 156 -2.10 -9.88 7.95
N GLY A 157 -1.08 -9.33 8.60
CA GLY A 157 0.07 -10.08 9.13
C GLY A 157 1.29 -10.22 8.20
N PRO A 158 2.42 -10.73 8.72
CA PRO A 158 3.66 -10.91 7.98
C PRO A 158 3.53 -12.01 6.92
N GLY A 159 3.89 -11.70 5.66
CA GLY A 159 3.84 -12.67 4.56
C GLY A 159 2.44 -13.01 4.06
N ALA A 160 1.43 -12.18 4.35
CA ALA A 160 0.06 -12.44 3.96
C ALA A 160 -0.15 -12.24 2.46
N ALA A 161 -0.03 -13.33 1.69
CA ALA A 161 -0.75 -13.45 0.44
C ALA A 161 -2.23 -13.19 0.74
N SER A 162 -2.79 -12.22 0.06
CA SER A 162 -4.05 -11.63 0.45
C SER A 162 -5.20 -12.62 0.23
N THR A 163 -6.24 -12.57 1.06
CA THR A 163 -7.45 -13.39 0.85
C THR A 163 -8.45 -12.53 0.09
N GLU A 164 -8.97 -13.05 -1.02
CA GLU A 164 -9.97 -12.35 -1.81
C GLU A 164 -11.25 -12.23 -0.97
N VAL A 165 -11.63 -11.00 -0.63
CA VAL A 165 -12.89 -10.73 0.05
C VAL A 165 -13.88 -10.31 -1.03
N GLY A 166 -14.61 -11.28 -1.57
CA GLY A 166 -15.77 -10.99 -2.44
C GLY A 166 -15.76 -11.61 -3.83
N ALA A 167 -15.30 -12.86 -4.00
CA ALA A 167 -15.62 -13.60 -5.21
C ALA A 167 -17.16 -13.63 -5.39
N PRO A 168 -17.71 -13.23 -6.54
CA PRO A 168 -19.14 -13.35 -6.80
C PRO A 168 -19.55 -14.83 -6.69
N PRO A 169 -20.78 -15.13 -6.21
CA PRO A 169 -21.24 -16.51 -6.12
C PRO A 169 -21.11 -17.19 -7.49
N PRO A 170 -20.69 -18.47 -7.56
CA PRO A 170 -20.55 -19.16 -8.82
C PRO A 170 -21.88 -19.08 -9.59
N ALA A 171 -21.80 -18.74 -10.87
CA ALA A 171 -22.96 -18.67 -11.74
C ALA A 171 -23.73 -20.00 -11.64
N ALA A 172 -25.01 -19.92 -11.26
CA ALA A 172 -25.86 -21.09 -11.16
C ALA A 172 -25.87 -21.80 -12.51
N ALA A 173 -25.42 -23.05 -12.54
CA ALA A 173 -25.51 -23.90 -13.71
C ALA A 173 -26.98 -24.00 -14.14
N ARG A 174 -27.26 -23.66 -15.40
CA ARG A 174 -28.57 -23.89 -16.03
C ARG A 174 -28.72 -25.34 -16.43
#